data_AF-A0A1W9U4Z9-F1
#
_entry.id   AF-A0A1W9U4Z9-F1
#
_cell.length_a   1.000
_cell.length_b   1.000
_cell.length_c   1.000
_cell.angle_alpha   90.00
_cell.angle_beta   90.00
_cell.angle_gamma   90.00
#
_symmetry.space_group_name_H-M   'P 1'
#
loop_
_entity.id
_entity.type
_entity.pdbx_description
1 polymer ?
#
loop_
_entity_poly.entity_id
_entity_poly.type
_entity_poly.pdbx_seq_one_letter_code
_entity_poly.pdbx_strand_id
1 'polypeptide(L)'
;MTTEPKVALVESVKDTYGLNFVLDVVELPKSTWYYRKKHKVDYEEKFTHLRPTLEEITRYHPEYGVPRIMPELLRDEYKTTVNHKVVERLLGTWDLSILRSTHRPRPSGIQRAITEAGGWPIWWLRWKKLTFSRWFTPILLNWCMQMGSGRPF
;
A
#
# COMPACT_ATOMS: atom_id res chain seq x y z
N MET A 1 25.87 -15.98 10.59
CA MET A 1 24.55 -15.59 11.14
C MET A 1 24.39 -14.08 11.08
N THR A 2 23.20 -13.57 10.77
CA THR A 2 22.85 -12.14 10.89
C THR A 2 22.78 -11.72 12.36
N THR A 3 22.80 -10.42 12.63
CA THR A 3 22.90 -9.90 14.01
C THR A 3 21.61 -10.11 14.82
N GLU A 4 20.44 -10.12 14.20
CA GLU A 4 19.15 -10.36 14.87
C GLU A 4 19.06 -11.73 15.57
N PRO A 5 19.30 -12.88 14.89
CA PRO A 5 19.25 -14.18 15.54
C PRO A 5 20.32 -14.35 16.64
N LYS A 6 21.50 -13.72 16.48
CA LYS A 6 22.53 -13.69 17.54
C LYS A 6 22.00 -13.03 18.82
N VAL A 7 21.32 -11.88 18.70
CA VAL A 7 20.75 -11.16 19.84
C VAL A 7 19.61 -11.94 20.49
N ALA A 8 18.74 -12.58 19.69
CA ALA A 8 17.67 -13.42 20.20
C ALA A 8 18.20 -14.62 21.01
N LEU A 9 19.26 -15.26 20.52
CA LEU A 9 19.94 -16.34 21.23
C LEU A 9 20.58 -15.86 22.54
N VAL A 10 21.24 -14.70 22.51
CA VAL A 10 21.84 -14.12 23.72
C VAL A 10 20.77 -13.83 24.77
N GLU A 11 19.62 -13.27 24.36
CA GLU A 11 18.53 -12.94 25.29
C GLU A 11 17.93 -14.17 25.98
N SER A 12 17.86 -15.33 25.32
CA SER A 12 17.28 -16.55 25.91
C SER A 12 18.21 -17.28 26.88
N VAL A 13 19.53 -17.16 26.71
CA VAL A 13 20.51 -17.96 27.48
C VAL A 13 21.39 -17.13 28.44
N LYS A 14 21.33 -15.79 28.38
CA LYS A 14 22.15 -14.90 29.24
C LYS A 14 21.92 -15.12 30.74
N ASP A 15 20.71 -15.49 31.15
CA ASP A 15 20.35 -15.62 32.57
C ASP A 15 20.86 -16.95 33.15
N THR A 16 21.09 -17.95 32.29
CA THR A 16 21.61 -19.27 32.67
C THR A 16 23.14 -19.32 32.67
N TYR A 17 23.79 -18.77 31.64
CA TYR A 17 25.24 -18.90 31.43
C TYR A 17 26.04 -17.62 31.66
N GLY A 18 25.35 -16.50 31.92
CA GLY A 18 25.96 -15.20 32.10
C GLY A 18 26.22 -14.46 30.78
N LEU A 19 25.90 -13.17 30.77
CA LEU A 19 25.92 -12.34 29.56
C LEU A 19 27.27 -12.30 28.84
N ASN A 20 28.38 -12.10 29.55
CA ASN A 20 29.70 -11.94 28.90
C ASN A 20 30.13 -13.24 28.20
N PHE A 21 29.87 -14.40 28.81
CA PHE A 21 30.21 -15.70 28.24
C PHE A 21 29.42 -15.95 26.95
N VAL A 22 28.12 -15.71 26.99
CA VAL A 22 27.25 -15.89 25.82
C VAL A 22 27.60 -14.92 24.68
N LEU A 23 27.91 -13.66 25.00
CA LEU A 23 28.35 -12.68 23.99
C LEU A 23 29.64 -13.10 23.29
N ASP A 24 30.57 -13.70 24.04
CA ASP A 24 31.84 -14.20 23.51
C ASP A 24 31.63 -15.41 22.59
N VAL A 25 30.86 -16.42 23.04
CA VAL A 25 30.52 -17.62 22.26
C VAL A 25 29.78 -17.28 20.96
N VAL A 26 28.88 -16.29 21.01
CA VAL A 26 28.08 -15.85 19.87
C VAL A 26 28.85 -14.86 18.98
N GLU A 27 30.07 -14.46 19.38
CA GLU A 27 30.89 -13.44 18.72
C GLU A 27 30.08 -12.15 18.46
N LEU A 28 29.42 -11.64 19.50
CA LEU A 28 28.66 -10.40 19.46
C LEU A 28 29.34 -9.34 20.33
N PRO A 29 29.75 -8.18 19.76
CA PRO A 29 30.34 -7.12 20.54
C PRO A 29 29.39 -6.61 21.63
N LYS A 30 29.93 -6.40 22.82
CA LYS A 30 29.19 -5.85 23.97
C LYS A 30 28.57 -4.49 23.67
N SER A 31 29.24 -3.66 22.87
CA SER A 31 28.73 -2.38 22.38
C SER A 31 27.45 -2.55 21.55
N THR A 32 27.42 -3.52 20.64
CA THR A 32 26.25 -3.84 19.81
C THR A 32 25.07 -4.29 20.67
N TRP A 33 25.32 -5.11 21.70
CA TRP A 33 24.31 -5.55 22.65
C TRP A 33 23.65 -4.37 23.40
N TYR A 34 24.45 -3.53 24.06
CA TYR A 34 23.91 -2.40 24.82
C TYR A 34 23.29 -1.34 23.93
N TYR A 35 23.89 -1.08 22.76
CA TYR A 35 23.30 -0.16 21.78
C TYR A 35 21.92 -0.63 21.36
N ARG A 36 21.77 -1.92 21.01
CA ARG A 36 20.45 -2.48 20.69
C ARG A 36 19.51 -2.45 21.88
N LYS A 37 19.93 -2.85 23.07
CA LYS A 37 19.06 -2.82 24.26
C LYS A 37 18.50 -1.42 24.54
N LYS A 38 19.32 -0.38 24.33
CA LYS A 38 18.94 1.02 24.57
C LYS A 38 18.18 1.67 23.41
N HIS A 39 18.52 1.33 22.17
CA HIS A 39 18.03 2.00 20.95
C HIS A 39 17.03 1.17 20.15
N LYS A 40 16.79 -0.09 20.52
CA LYS A 40 15.62 -0.87 20.09
C LYS A 40 14.39 -0.45 20.90
N VAL A 41 14.22 0.85 21.11
CA VAL A 41 12.87 1.41 21.25
C VAL A 41 12.28 1.26 19.86
N ASP A 42 11.14 0.62 19.76
CA ASP A 42 10.50 0.48 18.47
C ASP A 42 10.32 1.88 17.89
N TYR A 43 10.81 2.08 16.67
CA TYR A 43 10.74 3.37 16.02
C TYR A 43 9.29 3.83 15.91
N GLU A 44 8.37 2.87 15.78
CA GLU A 44 6.93 3.09 15.86
C GLU A 44 6.52 3.61 17.23
N GLU A 45 6.94 2.96 18.32
CA GLU A 45 6.59 3.34 19.70
C GLU A 45 7.00 4.78 20.03
N LYS A 46 8.18 5.19 19.57
CA LYS A 46 8.65 6.58 19.73
C LYS A 46 7.70 7.60 19.10
N PHE A 47 7.06 7.25 17.99
CA PHE A 47 6.21 8.15 17.22
C PHE A 47 4.73 7.77 17.25
N THR A 48 4.32 6.83 18.11
CA THR A 48 2.91 6.40 18.25
C THR A 48 1.96 7.57 18.50
N HIS A 49 2.41 8.62 19.19
CA HIS A 49 1.63 9.84 19.41
C HIS A 49 1.20 10.56 18.11
N LEU A 50 1.94 10.38 17.01
CA LEU A 50 1.62 10.96 15.70
C LEU A 50 0.61 10.14 14.90
N ARG A 51 0.42 8.88 15.29
CA ARG A 51 -0.47 7.96 14.58
C ARG A 51 -1.91 8.48 14.44
N PRO A 52 -2.61 8.90 15.53
CA PRO A 52 -3.98 9.38 15.40
C PRO A 52 -4.09 10.60 14.48
N THR A 53 -3.16 11.55 14.61
CA THR A 53 -3.09 12.73 13.75
C THR A 53 -2.90 12.38 12.27
N LEU A 54 -1.97 11.47 11.96
CA LEU A 54 -1.71 11.06 10.58
C LEU A 54 -2.89 10.27 9.98
N GLU A 55 -3.55 9.43 10.78
CA GLU A 55 -4.77 8.73 10.37
C GLU A 55 -5.91 9.71 10.07
N GLU A 56 -6.07 10.75 10.90
CA GLU A 56 -7.06 11.80 10.71
C GLU A 56 -6.83 12.56 9.41
N ILE A 57 -5.62 13.09 9.20
CA ILE A 57 -5.25 13.81 7.97
C ILE A 57 -5.45 12.92 6.73
N THR A 58 -5.04 11.65 6.80
CA THR A 58 -5.18 10.72 5.66
C THR A 58 -6.65 10.39 5.37
N ARG A 59 -7.52 10.38 6.38
CA ARG A 59 -8.96 10.15 6.22
C ARG A 59 -9.67 11.35 5.60
N TYR A 60 -9.35 12.56 6.05
CA TYR A 60 -9.95 13.79 5.52
C TYR A 60 -9.39 14.17 4.15
N HIS A 61 -8.10 13.90 3.91
CA HIS A 61 -7.38 14.26 2.70
C HIS A 61 -6.60 13.06 2.12
N PRO A 62 -7.29 12.05 1.57
CA PRO A 62 -6.62 10.90 0.94
C PRO A 62 -5.74 11.32 -0.25
N GLU A 63 -6.01 12.47 -0.87
CA GLU A 63 -5.23 13.00 -1.99
C GLU A 63 -3.91 13.68 -1.58
N TYR A 64 -3.64 13.87 -0.28
CA TYR A 64 -2.44 14.56 0.17
C TYR A 64 -1.20 13.67 0.12
N GLY A 65 -0.17 14.17 -0.55
CA GLY A 65 1.19 13.63 -0.45
C GLY A 65 1.94 14.16 0.78
N VAL A 66 3.09 13.58 1.10
CA VAL A 66 3.98 14.03 2.20
C VAL A 66 4.20 15.55 2.19
N PRO A 67 4.44 16.23 1.04
CA PRO A 67 4.62 17.69 1.03
C PRO A 67 3.40 18.48 1.52
N ARG A 68 2.18 17.94 1.38
CA ARG A 68 0.93 18.58 1.82
C ARG A 68 0.56 18.21 3.27
N ILE A 69 0.99 17.05 3.74
CA ILE A 69 0.80 16.62 5.14
C ILE A 69 1.69 17.44 6.08
N MET A 70 2.92 17.75 5.67
CA MET A 70 3.87 18.52 6.47
C MET A 70 3.33 19.87 6.99
N PRO A 71 2.73 20.74 6.17
CA PRO A 71 2.15 21.99 6.66
C PRO A 71 0.95 21.78 7.57
N GLU A 72 0.11 20.75 7.36
CA GLU A 72 -1.01 20.45 8.27
C GLU A 72 -0.52 20.01 9.67
N LEU A 73 0.57 19.24 9.74
CA LEU A 73 1.21 18.87 11.02
C LEU A 73 1.82 20.06 11.77
N LEU A 74 2.22 21.11 11.03
CA LEU A 74 2.79 22.34 11.57
C LEU A 74 1.71 23.38 11.96
N ARG A 75 0.44 23.14 11.61
CA ARG A 75 -0.66 24.02 12.02
C ARG A 75 -0.94 23.91 13.52
N ASP A 76 -1.62 24.94 14.04
CA ASP A 76 -1.86 25.17 15.46
C ASP A 76 -2.56 24.03 16.21
N GLU A 77 -3.26 23.14 15.51
CA GLU A 77 -3.95 21.99 16.08
C GLU A 77 -3.00 20.89 16.59
N TYR A 78 -1.83 20.72 15.94
CA TYR A 78 -0.91 19.63 16.27
C TYR A 78 0.49 20.10 16.69
N LYS A 79 0.95 21.28 16.24
CA LYS A 79 2.24 21.91 16.60
C LYS A 79 3.44 20.96 16.64
N THR A 80 3.46 19.98 15.74
CA THR A 80 4.46 18.92 15.81
C THR A 80 5.54 19.13 14.75
N THR A 81 6.71 19.59 15.19
CA THR A 81 7.87 19.80 14.31
C THR A 81 8.63 18.49 14.11
N VAL A 82 8.28 17.76 13.06
CA VAL A 82 8.91 16.48 12.70
C VAL A 82 9.55 16.59 11.32
N ASN A 83 10.67 15.91 11.11
CA ASN A 83 11.30 15.85 9.79
C ASN A 83 10.42 15.05 8.81
N HIS A 84 10.24 15.55 7.58
CA HIS A 84 9.43 14.89 6.54
C HIS A 84 9.84 13.42 6.29
N LYS A 85 11.11 13.06 6.47
CA LYS A 85 11.59 11.67 6.34
C LYS A 85 10.99 10.73 7.38
N VAL A 86 10.73 11.24 8.59
CA VAL A 86 10.10 10.47 9.67
C VAL A 86 8.65 10.21 9.29
N VAL A 87 7.94 11.24 8.81
CA VAL A 87 6.55 11.13 8.36
C VAL A 87 6.42 10.14 7.20
N GLU A 88 7.29 10.25 6.19
CA GLU A 88 7.32 9.33 5.05
C GLU A 88 7.51 7.88 5.49
N ARG A 89 8.46 7.64 6.41
CA ARG A 89 8.70 6.30 6.96
C ARG A 89 7.50 5.78 7.75
N LEU A 90 6.93 6.58 8.65
CA LEU A 90 5.76 6.19 9.46
C LEU A 90 4.54 5.87 8.61
N LEU A 91 4.28 6.67 7.56
CA LEU A 91 3.18 6.43 6.62
C LEU A 91 3.34 5.11 5.85
N GLY A 92 4.57 4.70 5.55
CA GLY A 92 4.85 3.40 4.94
C GLY A 92 4.72 2.25 5.94
N THR A 93 5.22 2.44 7.15
CA THR A 93 5.17 1.43 8.22
C THR A 93 3.73 1.12 8.66
N TRP A 94 2.86 2.12 8.79
CA TRP A 94 1.46 1.93 9.18
C TRP A 94 0.50 1.74 8.01
N ASP A 95 1.03 1.55 6.80
CA ASP A 95 0.25 1.30 5.58
C ASP A 95 -0.77 2.39 5.21
N LEU A 96 -0.66 3.57 5.83
CA LEU A 96 -1.44 4.77 5.51
C LEU A 96 -1.13 5.30 4.10
N SER A 97 -0.14 4.71 3.41
CA SER A 97 0.11 4.90 1.99
C SER A 97 -0.97 4.33 1.07
N ILE A 98 -1.61 3.22 1.45
CA ILE A 98 -2.58 2.54 0.58
C ILE A 98 -3.89 3.33 0.49
N LEU A 99 -4.31 3.98 1.58
CA LEU A 99 -5.50 4.84 1.60
C LEU A 99 -5.41 5.98 0.55
N ARG A 100 -4.19 6.42 0.21
CA ARG A 100 -3.94 7.54 -0.70
C ARG A 100 -4.08 7.17 -2.18
N SER A 101 -3.86 5.91 -2.54
CA SER A 101 -3.85 5.47 -3.95
C SER A 101 -5.25 5.15 -4.50
N THR A 102 -6.32 5.41 -3.75
CA THR A 102 -7.68 5.04 -4.14
C THR A 102 -8.33 6.02 -5.13
N HIS A 103 -7.71 7.19 -5.38
CA HIS A 103 -8.22 8.14 -6.36
C HIS A 103 -8.01 7.61 -7.79
N ARG A 104 -9.11 7.36 -8.51
CA ARG A 104 -9.02 6.93 -9.90
C ARG A 104 -8.41 8.05 -10.75
N PRO A 105 -7.37 7.76 -11.56
CA PRO A 105 -6.82 8.75 -12.47
C PRO A 105 -7.90 9.24 -13.44
N ARG A 106 -7.79 10.49 -13.90
CA ARG A 106 -8.67 11.02 -14.94
C ARG A 106 -8.61 10.07 -16.16
N PRO A 107 -9.76 9.63 -16.68
CA PRO A 107 -9.76 8.68 -17.78
C PRO A 107 -9.08 9.31 -19.00
N SER A 108 -8.18 8.56 -19.64
CA SER A 108 -7.55 8.99 -20.88
C SER A 108 -8.59 9.17 -22.00
N GLY A 109 -8.26 9.91 -23.07
CA GLY A 109 -9.17 10.08 -24.21
C GLY A 109 -9.68 8.75 -24.78
N ILE A 110 -8.83 7.70 -24.77
CA ILE A 110 -9.18 6.34 -25.18
C ILE A 110 -10.15 5.69 -24.16
N GLN A 111 -9.91 5.81 -22.86
CA GLN A 111 -10.83 5.28 -21.85
C GLN A 111 -12.19 5.96 -21.87
N ARG A 112 -12.23 7.27 -22.16
CA ARG A 112 -13.47 8.01 -22.40
C ARG A 112 -14.20 7.46 -23.62
N ALA A 113 -13.51 7.30 -24.75
CA ALA A 113 -14.09 6.73 -25.96
C ALA A 113 -14.61 5.30 -25.74
N ILE A 114 -13.91 4.47 -24.97
CA ILE A 114 -14.35 3.11 -24.60
C ILE A 114 -15.59 3.15 -23.69
N THR A 115 -15.64 4.08 -22.74
CA THR A 115 -16.78 4.27 -21.84
C THR A 115 -18.01 4.81 -22.59
N GLU A 116 -17.82 5.82 -23.44
CA GLU A 116 -18.85 6.41 -24.31
C GLU A 116 -19.37 5.39 -25.33
N ALA A 117 -18.51 4.50 -25.84
CA ALA A 117 -18.90 3.39 -26.71
C ALA A 117 -19.54 2.20 -25.97
N GLY A 118 -19.88 2.35 -24.68
CA GLY A 118 -20.61 1.33 -23.91
C GLY A 118 -19.75 0.17 -23.39
N GLY A 119 -18.44 0.34 -23.25
CA GLY A 119 -17.56 -0.64 -22.57
C GLY A 119 -17.41 -2.00 -23.26
N TRP A 120 -17.88 -2.14 -24.50
CA TRP A 120 -17.92 -3.43 -25.21
C TRP A 120 -16.75 -3.88 -26.10
N PRO A 121 -15.58 -3.22 -26.26
CA PRO A 121 -14.61 -3.74 -27.23
C PRO A 121 -13.67 -4.85 -26.70
N ILE A 122 -13.35 -4.89 -25.40
CA ILE A 122 -12.23 -5.74 -24.93
C ILE A 122 -12.70 -7.16 -24.54
N TRP A 123 -13.91 -7.31 -24.03
CA TRP A 123 -14.50 -8.63 -23.76
C TRP A 123 -14.91 -9.37 -25.05
N TRP A 124 -15.33 -8.64 -26.08
CA TRP A 124 -15.76 -9.22 -27.35
C TRP A 124 -14.60 -9.83 -28.16
N LEU A 125 -13.42 -9.19 -28.16
CA LEU A 125 -12.22 -9.78 -28.78
C LEU A 125 -11.69 -11.01 -28.01
N ARG A 126 -11.92 -11.12 -26.69
CA ARG A 126 -11.56 -12.32 -25.91
C ARG A 126 -12.51 -13.49 -26.19
N TRP A 127 -13.79 -13.21 -26.46
CA TRP A 127 -14.78 -14.24 -26.82
C TRP A 127 -14.57 -14.79 -28.24
N LYS A 128 -14.09 -14.00 -29.20
CA LYS A 128 -13.84 -14.46 -30.57
C LYS A 128 -12.67 -15.44 -30.75
N LYS A 129 -11.85 -15.67 -29.71
CA LYS A 129 -10.78 -16.70 -29.71
C LYS A 129 -11.18 -18.04 -29.08
N LEU A 130 -12.37 -18.14 -28.47
CA LEU A 130 -12.88 -19.37 -27.86
C LEU A 130 -14.27 -19.67 -28.44
N THR A 131 -14.32 -20.15 -29.68
CA THR A 131 -15.39 -21.03 -30.20
C THR A 131 -15.05 -21.44 -31.64
N PHE A 132 -13.97 -22.21 -31.78
CA PHE A 132 -13.88 -23.17 -32.87
C PHE A 132 -14.08 -24.57 -32.28
N SER A 133 -15.34 -24.97 -32.12
CA SER A 133 -15.88 -26.23 -32.60
C SER A 133 -17.22 -26.51 -31.92
N ARG A 134 -18.13 -27.11 -32.71
CA ARG A 134 -19.33 -27.84 -32.25
C ARG A 134 -20.38 -26.99 -31.53
N TRP A 135 -21.37 -26.48 -32.26
CA TRP A 135 -22.60 -27.23 -32.57
C TRP A 135 -23.47 -26.39 -33.52
N PHE A 136 -23.84 -27.06 -34.60
CA PHE A 136 -24.81 -26.65 -35.60
C PHE A 136 -26.21 -26.87 -35.01
N THR A 137 -27.09 -25.86 -35.00
CA THR A 137 -28.50 -25.92 -35.45
C THR A 137 -29.28 -24.62 -35.14
N PRO A 138 -30.37 -24.31 -35.88
CA PRO A 138 -30.75 -22.94 -36.23
C PRO A 138 -32.14 -22.54 -35.71
N ILE A 139 -32.27 -21.50 -34.88
CA ILE A 139 -33.61 -20.95 -34.52
C ILE A 139 -33.69 -19.41 -34.47
N LEU A 140 -32.62 -18.64 -34.67
CA LEU A 140 -32.71 -17.16 -34.56
C LEU A 140 -32.41 -16.42 -35.86
N LEU A 141 -33.17 -16.77 -36.91
CA LEU A 141 -33.35 -15.96 -38.10
C LEU A 141 -34.78 -15.36 -38.12
N ASN A 142 -35.18 -14.67 -37.04
CA ASN A 142 -36.43 -13.89 -37.05
C ASN A 142 -36.44 -12.65 -36.15
N TRP A 143 -35.29 -12.19 -35.65
CA TRP A 143 -35.22 -10.99 -34.78
C TRP A 143 -34.30 -9.88 -35.30
N CYS A 144 -33.66 -10.07 -36.46
CA CYS A 144 -32.74 -9.07 -37.02
C CYS A 144 -33.34 -8.23 -38.15
N MET A 145 -34.61 -8.44 -38.52
CA MET A 145 -35.26 -7.75 -39.65
C MET A 145 -36.24 -6.65 -39.23
N GLN A 146 -36.26 -6.24 -37.95
CA GLN A 146 -37.28 -5.30 -37.45
C GLN A 146 -36.76 -4.24 -36.46
N MET A 147 -35.53 -3.74 -36.64
CA MET A 147 -35.14 -2.44 -36.09
C MET A 147 -34.15 -1.74 -37.04
N GLY A 148 -34.69 -1.25 -38.15
CA GLY A 148 -33.99 -0.37 -39.08
C GLY A 148 -34.90 0.77 -39.52
N SER A 149 -35.00 1.84 -38.73
CA SER A 149 -35.27 3.21 -39.21
C SER A 149 -35.33 4.18 -38.03
N GLY A 150 -34.57 5.29 -38.14
CA GLY A 150 -34.70 6.43 -37.23
C GLY A 150 -33.37 7.00 -36.74
N ARG A 151 -32.61 7.66 -37.64
CA ARG A 151 -31.63 8.69 -37.21
C ARG A 151 -32.37 10.02 -37.10
N PRO A 152 -32.15 10.85 -36.06
CA PRO A 152 -32.48 12.26 -36.14
C PRO A 152 -31.26 13.07 -36.61
N PHE A 153 -31.54 14.15 -37.35
CA PHE A 153 -30.70 15.34 -37.44
C PHE A 153 -30.79 16.13 -36.13
#